data_AF-A0A1F6CIX4-F1
#
_entry.id   AF-A0A1F6CIX4-F1
#
_cell.length_a   1.000
_cell.length_b   1.000
_cell.length_c   1.000
_cell.angle_alpha   90.00
_cell.angle_beta   90.00
_cell.angle_gamma   90.00
#
_symmetry.space_group_name_H-M   'P 1'
#
loop_
_entity.id
_entity.type
_entity.pdbx_description
1 polymer ?
#
loop_
_entity_poly.entity_id
_entity_poly.type
_entity_poly.pdbx_seq_one_letter_code
_entity_poly.pdbx_strand_id
1 'polypeptide(L)'
;MPQRDFKTNQTSEHVFWRFFLALVTAGVLLFVSSASVKAAWGMYQTFDMAVGERALAEAELAATKEEYVTIVATLEQFSSERGIEAAVRERFGVVRPGEGEIRIVRTESAESIEEITANNPFSKLFNALLAW
;
A
#
# COMPACT_ATOMS: atom_id res chain seq x y z
N MET A 1 -87.92 47.38 -8.98
CA MET A 1 -86.57 47.96 -8.79
C MET A 1 -85.55 46.86 -9.02
N PRO A 2 -84.60 46.97 -9.97
CA PRO A 2 -83.61 45.94 -10.19
C PRO A 2 -82.49 46.06 -9.15
N GLN A 3 -82.15 44.95 -8.49
CA GLN A 3 -80.96 44.89 -7.64
C GLN A 3 -79.74 44.77 -8.55
N ARG A 4 -78.79 45.69 -8.41
CA ARG A 4 -77.49 45.63 -9.10
C ARG A 4 -76.59 44.70 -8.29
N ASP A 5 -76.32 43.53 -8.86
CA ASP A 5 -75.33 42.61 -8.31
C ASP A 5 -73.93 43.19 -8.52
N PHE A 6 -73.24 43.49 -7.43
CA PHE A 6 -71.85 43.90 -7.43
C PHE A 6 -70.95 42.65 -7.42
N LYS A 7 -70.40 42.28 -8.58
CA LYS A 7 -69.30 41.31 -8.68
C LYS A 7 -68.01 41.94 -8.16
N THR A 8 -67.62 41.60 -6.93
CA THR A 8 -66.32 41.98 -6.36
C THR A 8 -65.25 40.97 -6.78
N ASN A 9 -64.56 41.24 -7.88
CA ASN A 9 -63.44 40.41 -8.36
C ASN A 9 -62.10 40.98 -7.86
N GLN A 10 -61.79 40.93 -6.56
CA GLN A 10 -60.58 41.59 -6.05
C GLN A 10 -59.79 40.85 -4.96
N THR A 11 -59.86 39.52 -4.88
CA THR A 11 -59.13 38.78 -3.82
C THR A 11 -58.29 37.58 -4.28
N SER A 12 -58.13 37.34 -5.59
CA SER A 12 -57.40 36.15 -6.06
C SER A 12 -55.87 36.34 -6.15
N GLU A 13 -55.37 37.54 -6.43
CA GLU A 13 -53.93 37.74 -6.70
C GLU A 13 -53.05 37.55 -5.45
N HIS A 14 -53.47 38.07 -4.30
CA HIS A 14 -52.72 37.94 -3.05
C HIS A 14 -52.68 36.50 -2.53
N VAL A 15 -53.74 35.73 -2.79
CA VAL A 15 -53.81 34.32 -2.40
C VAL A 15 -52.83 33.51 -3.25
N PHE A 16 -52.80 33.75 -4.57
CA PHE A 16 -51.85 33.09 -5.47
C PHE A 16 -50.39 33.40 -5.11
N TRP A 17 -50.07 34.66 -4.81
CA TRP A 17 -48.71 35.05 -4.42
C TRP A 17 -48.24 34.40 -3.11
N ARG A 18 -49.14 34.29 -2.11
CA ARG A 18 -48.85 33.59 -0.85
C ARG A 18 -48.61 32.10 -1.06
N PHE A 19 -49.40 31.45 -1.92
CA PHE A 19 -49.18 30.05 -2.28
C PHE A 19 -47.85 29.85 -3.00
N PHE A 20 -47.50 30.75 -3.93
CA PHE A 20 -46.23 30.68 -4.63
C PHE A 20 -45.02 30.86 -3.69
N LEU A 21 -45.07 31.84 -2.79
CA LEU A 21 -44.05 32.03 -1.75
C LEU A 21 -43.95 30.82 -0.81
N ALA A 22 -45.08 30.24 -0.40
CA ALA A 22 -45.09 29.03 0.43
C ALA A 22 -44.45 27.83 -0.30
N LEU A 23 -44.70 27.69 -1.60
CA LEU A 23 -44.09 26.63 -2.41
C LEU A 23 -42.57 26.81 -2.55
N VAL A 24 -42.13 28.04 -2.83
CA VAL A 24 -40.70 28.36 -2.95
C VAL A 24 -39.99 28.14 -1.62
N THR A 25 -40.55 28.63 -0.51
CA THR A 25 -39.97 28.44 0.83
C THR A 25 -39.91 26.97 1.23
N ALA A 26 -40.96 26.17 0.94
CA ALA A 26 -40.94 24.73 1.15
C ALA A 26 -39.87 24.04 0.29
N GLY A 27 -39.72 24.45 -0.97
CA GLY A 27 -38.67 23.94 -1.87
C GLY A 27 -37.26 24.25 -1.36
N VAL A 28 -37.02 25.47 -0.88
CA VAL A 28 -35.75 25.86 -0.27
C VAL A 28 -35.47 25.05 0.99
N LEU A 29 -36.48 24.86 1.86
CA LEU A 29 -36.35 24.04 3.07
C LEU A 29 -35.98 22.59 2.74
N LEU A 30 -36.64 21.98 1.74
CA LEU A 30 -36.31 20.63 1.29
C LEU A 30 -34.90 20.55 0.69
N PHE A 31 -34.50 21.57 -0.07
CA PHE A 31 -33.16 21.62 -0.65
C PHE A 31 -32.08 21.70 0.44
N VAL A 32 -32.24 22.59 1.42
CA VAL A 32 -31.31 22.74 2.55
C VAL A 32 -31.27 21.45 3.37
N SER A 33 -32.43 20.87 3.69
CA SER A 33 -32.50 19.61 4.43
C SER A 33 -31.77 18.47 3.71
N SER A 34 -31.96 18.35 2.40
CA SER A 34 -31.30 17.32 1.58
C SER A 34 -29.79 17.54 1.52
N ALA A 35 -29.36 18.79 1.34
CA ALA A 35 -27.94 19.15 1.35
C ALA A 35 -27.27 18.83 2.69
N SER A 36 -27.93 19.12 3.81
CA SER A 36 -27.42 18.80 5.16
C SER A 36 -27.23 17.30 5.37
N VAL A 37 -28.18 16.47 4.93
CA VAL A 37 -28.06 15.00 5.02
C VAL A 37 -26.89 14.49 4.18
N LYS A 38 -26.75 14.98 2.95
CA LYS A 38 -25.63 14.60 2.06
C LYS A 38 -24.28 15.02 2.64
N ALA A 39 -24.20 16.22 3.22
CA ALA A 39 -23.00 16.72 3.86
C ALA A 39 -22.63 15.89 5.11
N ALA A 40 -23.62 15.57 5.95
CA ALA A 40 -23.41 14.72 7.13
C ALA A 40 -22.90 13.32 6.73
N TRP A 41 -23.46 12.74 5.67
CA TRP A 41 -23.00 11.45 5.15
C TRP A 41 -21.57 11.51 4.63
N GLY A 42 -21.24 12.55 3.86
CA GLY A 42 -19.87 12.76 3.36
C GLY A 42 -18.87 12.88 4.51
N MET A 43 -19.21 13.65 5.55
CA MET A 43 -18.34 13.82 6.72
C MET A 43 -18.15 12.50 7.49
N TYR A 44 -19.21 11.69 7.64
CA TYR A 44 -19.11 10.38 8.27
C TYR A 44 -18.18 9.43 7.50
N GLN A 45 -18.29 9.39 6.16
CA GLN A 45 -17.38 8.62 5.32
C GLN A 45 -15.93 9.10 5.44
N THR A 46 -15.70 10.41 5.44
CA THR A 46 -14.35 10.98 5.61
C THR A 46 -13.77 10.64 6.99
N PHE A 47 -14.60 10.67 8.03
CA PHE A 47 -14.18 10.32 9.38
C PHE A 47 -13.75 8.84 9.48
N ASP A 48 -14.56 7.93 8.92
CA ASP A 48 -14.26 6.49 8.95
C ASP A 48 -12.96 6.17 8.18
N MET A 49 -12.77 6.79 7.02
CA MET A 49 -11.51 6.70 6.28
C MET A 49 -10.33 7.25 7.08
N ALA A 50 -10.47 8.42 7.71
CA ALA A 50 -9.38 9.02 8.48
C ALA A 50 -8.96 8.17 9.70
N VAL A 51 -9.91 7.48 10.34
CA VAL A 51 -9.61 6.57 11.45
C VAL A 51 -8.86 5.33 10.95
N GLY A 52 -9.28 4.75 9.82
CA GLY A 52 -8.60 3.62 9.19
C GLY A 52 -7.17 3.96 8.76
N GLU A 53 -6.99 5.07 8.05
CA GLU A 53 -5.69 5.56 7.57
C GLU A 53 -4.74 5.89 8.73
N ARG A 54 -5.26 6.42 9.84
CA ARG A 54 -4.45 6.69 11.02
C ARG A 54 -3.86 5.41 11.62
N ALA A 55 -4.65 4.35 11.74
CA ALA A 55 -4.16 3.08 12.27
C ALA A 55 -3.07 2.46 11.37
N LEU A 56 -3.24 2.57 10.04
CA LEU A 56 -2.22 2.13 9.08
C LEU A 56 -0.94 2.95 9.20
N ALA A 57 -1.04 4.27 9.27
CA ALA A 57 0.11 5.16 9.43
C ALA A 57 0.85 4.94 10.76
N GLU A 58 0.13 4.68 11.85
CA GLU A 58 0.73 4.35 13.14
C GLU A 58 1.47 3.00 13.11
N ALA A 59 0.90 1.99 12.43
CA ALA A 59 1.54 0.69 12.25
C ALA A 59 2.81 0.77 11.37
N GLU A 60 2.76 1.52 10.26
CA GLU A 60 3.91 1.75 9.39
C GLU A 60 5.04 2.48 10.13
N LEU A 61 4.69 3.52 10.90
CA LEU A 61 5.65 4.26 11.71
C LEU A 61 6.32 3.37 12.76
N ALA A 62 5.57 2.46 13.40
CA ALA A 62 6.12 1.50 14.34
C ALA A 62 7.11 0.53 13.66
N ALA A 63 6.73 -0.04 12.50
CA ALA A 63 7.56 -0.95 11.73
C ALA A 63 8.88 -0.28 11.26
N THR A 64 8.80 0.93 10.70
CA THR A 64 9.99 1.67 10.26
C THR A 64 10.91 2.03 11.41
N LYS A 65 10.37 2.34 12.60
CA LYS A 65 11.20 2.58 13.78
C LYS A 65 11.95 1.33 14.24
N GLU A 66 11.30 0.18 14.24
CA GLU A 66 11.93 -1.09 14.60
C GLU A 66 13.05 -1.46 13.62
N GLU A 67 12.81 -1.27 12.33
CA GLU A 67 13.82 -1.47 11.29
C GLU A 67 15.00 -0.50 11.47
N TYR A 68 14.73 0.78 11.72
CA TYR A 68 15.77 1.77 11.99
C TYR A 68 16.64 1.40 13.20
N VAL A 69 16.04 1.00 14.31
CA VAL A 69 16.78 0.56 15.51
C VAL A 69 17.67 -0.64 15.18
N THR A 70 17.14 -1.61 14.44
CA THR A 70 17.90 -2.81 14.02
C THR A 70 19.08 -2.46 13.13
N ILE A 71 18.87 -1.58 12.15
CA ILE A 71 19.93 -1.12 11.24
C ILE A 71 20.99 -0.34 12.01
N VAL A 72 20.61 0.57 12.91
CA VAL A 72 21.56 1.35 13.72
C VAL A 72 22.39 0.43 14.62
N ALA A 73 21.76 -0.53 15.30
CA ALA A 73 22.48 -1.50 16.12
C ALA A 73 23.48 -2.34 15.29
N THR A 74 23.09 -2.71 14.07
CA THR A 74 23.96 -3.42 13.14
C THR A 74 25.11 -2.54 12.64
N LEU A 75 24.84 -1.25 12.38
CA LEU A 75 25.84 -0.28 11.96
C LEU A 75 26.87 -0.02 13.08
N GLU A 76 26.42 0.08 14.33
CA GLU A 76 27.30 0.21 15.49
C GLU A 76 28.24 -1.00 15.61
N GLN A 77 27.74 -2.22 15.40
CA GLN A 77 28.57 -3.42 15.37
C GLN A 77 29.64 -3.33 14.28
N PHE A 78 29.26 -2.95 13.05
CA PHE A 78 30.20 -2.79 11.94
C PHE A 78 31.13 -1.57 12.05
N SER A 79 30.79 -0.57 12.88
CA SER A 79 31.66 0.60 13.11
C SER A 79 32.86 0.29 14.00
N SER A 80 32.80 -0.81 14.77
CA SER A 80 33.90 -1.23 15.63
C SER A 80 34.98 -1.99 14.84
N GLU A 81 36.27 -1.76 15.13
CA GLU A 81 37.38 -2.53 14.51
C GLU A 81 37.19 -4.05 14.64
N ARG A 82 36.60 -4.49 15.76
CA ARG A 82 36.31 -5.90 16.03
C ARG A 82 35.18 -6.45 15.16
N GLY A 83 34.15 -5.65 14.88
CA GLY A 83 33.04 -6.03 14.00
C GLY A 83 33.42 -6.03 12.52
N ILE A 84 34.30 -5.12 12.09
CA ILE A 84 34.91 -5.14 10.76
C ILE A 84 35.73 -6.42 10.60
N GLU A 85 36.58 -6.74 11.57
CA GLU A 85 37.38 -7.96 11.54
C GLU A 85 36.49 -9.21 11.48
N ALA A 86 35.43 -9.28 12.28
CA ALA A 86 34.47 -10.40 12.28
C ALA A 86 33.73 -10.54 10.93
N ALA A 87 33.28 -9.44 10.32
CA ALA A 87 32.61 -9.45 9.03
C ALA A 87 33.54 -9.92 7.89
N VAL A 88 34.81 -9.53 7.95
CA VAL A 88 35.85 -9.99 7.02
C VAL A 88 36.14 -11.48 7.22
N ARG A 89 36.19 -11.97 8.46
CA ARG A 89 36.34 -13.42 8.74
C ARG A 89 35.20 -14.23 8.16
N GLU A 90 33.95 -13.78 8.35
CA GLU A 90 32.77 -14.48 7.86
C GLU A 90 32.72 -14.52 6.33
N ARG A 91 33.00 -13.39 5.66
CA ARG A 91 32.94 -13.31 4.19
C ARG A 91 34.09 -13.99 3.47
N PHE A 92 35.29 -13.94 4.03
CA PHE A 92 36.50 -14.40 3.34
C PHE A 92 37.15 -15.63 3.99
N GLY A 93 36.56 -16.18 5.06
CA GLY A 93 37.07 -17.36 5.75
C GLY A 93 38.45 -17.16 6.39
N VAL A 94 38.83 -15.92 6.70
CA VAL A 94 40.18 -15.57 7.15
C VAL A 94 40.32 -15.84 8.65
N VAL A 95 41.24 -16.72 9.01
CA VAL A 95 41.60 -17.03 10.41
C VAL A 95 42.87 -16.28 10.82
N ARG A 96 43.04 -16.04 12.14
CA ARG A 96 44.26 -15.41 12.65
C ARG A 96 45.47 -16.32 12.40
N PRO A 97 46.68 -15.74 12.19
CA PRO A 97 47.90 -16.54 12.10
C PRO A 97 48.05 -17.36 13.40
N GLY A 98 47.95 -18.69 13.29
CA GLY A 98 48.01 -19.64 14.42
C GLY A 98 46.69 -20.35 14.79
N GLU A 99 45.57 -20.07 14.11
CA GLU A 99 44.24 -20.62 14.46
C GLU A 99 43.66 -21.59 13.40
N GLY A 100 44.38 -21.89 12.31
CA GLY A 100 43.88 -22.76 11.23
C GLY A 100 44.85 -23.87 10.80
N GLU A 101 44.38 -25.13 10.84
CA GLU A 101 45.03 -26.26 10.16
C GLU A 101 44.56 -26.30 8.70
N ILE A 102 45.43 -25.90 7.76
CA ILE A 102 45.16 -26.08 6.32
C ILE A 102 45.48 -27.53 5.95
N ARG A 103 44.49 -28.42 6.05
CA ARG A 103 44.61 -29.80 5.57
C ARG A 103 44.41 -29.83 4.05
N ILE A 104 45.51 -29.76 3.29
CA ILE A 104 45.48 -29.98 1.84
C ILE A 104 45.24 -31.47 1.59
N VAL A 105 43.98 -31.86 1.43
CA VAL A 105 43.63 -33.20 0.95
C VAL A 105 43.89 -33.22 -0.56
N ARG A 106 44.95 -33.90 -0.99
CA ARG A 106 45.09 -34.30 -2.40
C ARG A 106 44.03 -35.35 -2.67
N THR A 107 42.85 -34.93 -3.11
CA THR A 107 41.96 -35.88 -3.76
C THR A 107 42.56 -36.14 -5.13
N GLU A 108 42.87 -37.40 -5.43
CA GLU A 108 43.14 -37.86 -6.78
C GLU A 108 41.83 -37.83 -7.56
N SER A 109 41.26 -36.64 -7.78
CA SER A 109 40.08 -36.47 -8.63
C SER A 109 40.54 -36.27 -10.06
N ALA A 110 41.19 -37.30 -10.58
CA ALA A 110 41.40 -37.50 -12.01
C ALA A 110 40.52 -38.66 -12.49
N GLU A 111 39.25 -38.67 -12.07
CA GLU A 111 38.25 -39.57 -12.62
C GLU A 111 37.04 -38.76 -13.09
N SER A 112 36.72 -38.92 -14.39
CA SER A 112 35.38 -38.74 -14.99
C SER A 112 34.90 -37.35 -15.46
N ILE A 113 35.74 -36.54 -16.12
CA ILE A 113 35.21 -35.48 -17.01
C ILE A 113 34.47 -36.10 -18.24
N GLU A 114 34.83 -37.33 -18.62
CA GLU A 114 34.17 -38.04 -19.74
C GLU A 114 32.77 -38.60 -19.38
N GLU A 115 32.52 -38.96 -18.12
CA GLU A 115 31.25 -39.60 -17.74
C GLU A 115 30.09 -38.60 -17.60
N ILE A 116 30.38 -37.38 -17.15
CA ILE A 116 29.40 -36.28 -17.04
C ILE A 116 28.92 -35.82 -18.44
N THR A 117 29.76 -35.96 -19.47
CA THR A 117 29.41 -35.57 -20.85
C THR A 117 28.63 -36.68 -21.57
N ALA A 118 28.92 -37.95 -21.30
CA ALA A 118 28.30 -39.09 -21.98
C ALA A 118 26.81 -39.30 -21.61
N ASN A 119 26.38 -38.86 -20.42
CA ASN A 119 25.03 -39.11 -19.92
C ASN A 119 24.13 -37.88 -19.81
N ASN A 120 24.50 -36.77 -20.44
CA ASN A 120 23.73 -35.54 -20.36
C ASN A 120 22.51 -35.59 -21.32
N PRO A 121 21.25 -35.65 -20.83
CA PRO A 121 20.07 -35.86 -21.67
C PRO A 121 19.82 -34.72 -22.67
N PHE A 122 20.39 -33.53 -22.43
CA PHE A 122 20.26 -32.37 -23.28
C PHE A 122 20.99 -32.52 -24.63
N SER A 123 22.16 -33.18 -24.66
CA SER A 123 22.93 -33.38 -25.89
C SER A 123 22.27 -34.38 -26.83
N LYS A 124 21.61 -35.41 -26.28
CA LYS A 124 20.78 -36.37 -27.03
C LYS A 124 19.58 -35.68 -27.68
N LEU A 125 18.92 -34.76 -26.96
CA LEU A 125 17.78 -34.02 -27.49
C LEU A 125 18.20 -32.99 -28.55
N PHE A 126 19.33 -32.31 -28.34
CA PHE A 126 19.87 -31.32 -29.26
C PHE A 126 20.34 -31.93 -30.59
N ASN A 127 21.05 -33.06 -30.56
CA ASN A 127 21.44 -33.78 -31.78
C ASN A 127 20.23 -34.31 -32.55
N ALA A 128 19.17 -34.77 -31.87
CA ALA A 128 17.95 -35.24 -32.54
C ALA A 128 17.15 -34.11 -33.22
N LEU A 129 17.26 -32.88 -32.74
CA LEU A 129 16.50 -31.72 -33.25
C LEU A 129 17.25 -30.92 -34.33
N LEU A 130 18.58 -30.96 -34.35
CA LEU A 130 19.40 -30.09 -35.22
C LEU A 130 20.31 -30.85 -36.21
N ALA A 131 20.38 -32.18 -36.14
CA ALA A 131 21.02 -32.98 -37.17
C ALA A 131 20.00 -33.34 -38.26
N TRP A 132 19.81 -32.42 -39.22
CA TRP A 132 19.25 -32.71 -40.54
C TRP A 132 20.38 -32.69 -41.58
#